data_AF-A0A7W3XQ00-F1
#
_entry.id   AF-A0A7W3XQ00-F1
#
_cell.length_a   1.000
_cell.length_b   1.000
_cell.length_c   1.000
_cell.angle_alpha   90.00
_cell.angle_beta   90.00
_cell.angle_gamma   90.00
#
_symmetry.space_group_name_H-M   'P 1'
#
loop_
_entity.id
_entity.type
_entity.pdbx_description
1 polymer ?
#
loop_
_entity_poly.entity_id
_entity_poly.type
_entity_poly.pdbx_seq_one_letter_code
_entity_poly.pdbx_strand_id
1 'polypeptide(L)' 'MITFSLQVTHRLGSCKQAEKIIVLKDGKIIEIGSHSELMSNDGYYKNMYLTQAKWYLENNTDSSKYKTECNIF' A
#
# COMPACT_ATOMS: atom_id res chain seq x y z
N MET A 1 19.54 -1.42 -21.73
CA MET A 1 20.03 -1.03 -20.39
C MET A 1 18.94 -1.41 -19.40
N ILE A 2 19.21 -2.30 -18.43
CA ILE A 2 18.21 -2.78 -17.47
C ILE A 2 18.50 -2.07 -16.14
N THR A 3 17.54 -1.34 -15.60
CA THR A 3 17.64 -0.63 -14.31
C THR A 3 16.65 -1.23 -13.33
N PHE A 4 17.14 -1.65 -12.15
CA PHE A 4 16.33 -2.18 -11.06
C PHE A 4 16.30 -1.19 -9.90
N SER A 5 15.13 -0.98 -9.29
CA SER A 5 14.95 -0.15 -8.11
C SER A 5 14.39 -0.98 -6.95
N LEU A 6 15.00 -0.82 -5.78
CA LEU A 6 14.54 -1.42 -4.53
C LEU A 6 14.15 -0.31 -3.56
N GLN A 7 12.94 -0.37 -3.04
CA GLN A 7 12.45 0.58 -2.05
C GLN A 7 11.96 -0.17 -0.80
N VAL A 8 12.43 0.29 0.36
CA VAL A 8 11.98 -0.19 1.68
C VAL A 8 11.35 1.00 2.38
N THR A 9 10.04 0.92 2.65
CA THR A 9 9.30 2.02 3.27
C THR A 9 8.21 1.48 4.18
N HIS A 10 7.88 2.26 5.20
CA HIS A 10 6.73 2.02 6.06
C HIS A 10 5.44 2.67 5.50
N ARG A 11 5.58 3.58 4.52
CA ARG A 11 4.46 4.27 3.86
C ARG A 11 4.00 3.45 2.65
N LEU A 12 2.78 2.90 2.70
CA LEU A 12 2.29 2.01 1.64
C LEU A 12 1.96 2.74 0.32
N GLY A 13 1.88 4.07 0.33
CA GLY A 13 1.61 4.88 -0.85
C GLY A 13 2.55 4.61 -2.02
N SER A 14 3.85 4.68 -1.74
CA SER A 14 4.89 4.48 -2.74
C SER A 14 5.03 3.02 -3.18
N CYS A 15 4.63 2.05 -2.33
CA CYS A 15 4.67 0.63 -2.66
C CYS A 15 3.66 0.22 -3.74
N LYS A 16 2.60 1.00 -3.98
CA LYS A 16 1.56 0.68 -4.96
C LYS A 16 2.08 0.59 -6.40
N GLN A 17 3.12 1.37 -6.72
CA GLN A 17 3.69 1.43 -8.07
C GLN A 17 4.75 0.34 -8.33
N ALA A 18 5.12 -0.44 -7.30
CA ALA A 18 6.10 -1.50 -7.46
C ALA A 18 5.52 -2.69 -8.25
N GLU A 19 6.32 -3.26 -9.15
CA GLU A 19 5.96 -4.50 -9.86
C GLU A 19 5.81 -5.68 -8.91
N LYS A 20 6.59 -5.69 -7.83
CA LYS A 20 6.58 -6.73 -6.80
C LYS A 20 6.74 -6.12 -5.43
N ILE A 21 5.82 -6.47 -4.54
CA ILE A 21 5.78 -6.06 -3.14
C ILE A 21 6.10 -7.30 -2.31
N ILE A 22 6.97 -7.13 -1.31
CA ILE A 22 7.35 -8.17 -0.36
C ILE A 22 6.99 -7.67 1.03
N VAL A 23 6.14 -8.41 1.73
CA VAL A 23 5.75 -8.10 3.10
C VAL A 23 6.58 -8.92 4.06
N LEU A 24 7.33 -8.22 4.90
CA LEU A 24 8.17 -8.79 5.95
C LEU A 24 7.51 -8.60 7.31
N LYS A 25 7.44 -9.67 8.10
CA LYS A 25 6.98 -9.65 9.48
C LYS A 25 7.82 -10.60 10.31
N ASP A 26 8.29 -10.15 11.47
CA ASP A 26 9.07 -10.96 12.41
C ASP A 26 10.30 -11.66 11.77
N GLY A 27 10.96 -10.97 10.83
CA GLY A 27 12.11 -11.50 10.09
C GLY A 27 11.77 -12.56 9.02
N LYS A 28 10.48 -12.79 8.74
CA LYS A 28 10.02 -13.73 7.71
C LYS A 28 9.23 -13.01 6.64
N ILE A 29 9.34 -13.50 5.41
CA ILE A 29 8.49 -13.06 4.31
C ILE A 29 7.15 -13.78 4.47
N ILE A 30 6.08 -13.02 4.67
CA ILE A 30 4.74 -13.56 4.85
C ILE A 30 3.94 -13.52 3.55
N GLU A 31 4.17 -12.52 2.69
CA GLU A 31 3.44 -12.34 1.44
C GLU A 31 4.35 -11.73 0.36
N ILE A 32 4.15 -12.15 -0.88
CA ILE A 32 4.84 -11.63 -2.07
C ILE A 32 3.83 -11.57 -3.20
N GLY A 33 3.77 -10.44 -3.91
CA GLY A 33 2.93 -10.30 -5.08
C GLY A 33 2.88 -8.87 -5.60
N SER A 34 2.11 -8.65 -6.66
CA SER A 34 1.71 -7.31 -7.08
C SER A 34 0.68 -6.71 -6.13
N HIS A 35 0.48 -5.39 -6.19
CA HIS A 35 -0.55 -4.72 -5.38
C HIS A 35 -1.94 -5.37 -5.57
N SER A 36 -2.32 -5.66 -6.81
CA SER A 36 -3.63 -6.26 -7.13
C SER A 36 -3.79 -7.66 -6.53
N GLU A 37 -2.77 -8.50 -6.60
CA GLU A 37 -2.78 -9.86 -6.03
C GLU A 37 -2.86 -9.80 -4.49
N LEU A 38 -2.06 -8.95 -3.86
CA LEU A 38 -2.04 -8.81 -2.40
C LEU A 38 -3.30 -8.15 -1.83
N MET A 39 -4.00 -7.33 -2.62
CA MET A 39 -5.29 -6.76 -2.25
C MET A 39 -6.45 -7.74 -2.46
N SER A 40 -6.32 -8.65 -3.43
CA SER A 40 -7.28 -9.74 -3.65
C SER A 40 -7.16 -10.80 -2.56
N ASN A 41 -5.95 -11.04 -2.08
CA ASN A 41 -5.72 -11.89 -0.91
C ASN A 41 -6.17 -11.12 0.34
N ASP A 42 -6.94 -11.78 1.22
CA ASP A 42 -7.37 -11.19 2.50
C ASP A 42 -6.25 -11.25 3.55
N GLY A 43 -5.09 -10.76 3.13
CA GLY A 43 -3.80 -10.94 3.78
C GLY A 43 -3.39 -9.79 4.70
N TYR A 44 -2.18 -9.93 5.24
CA TYR A 44 -1.58 -8.93 6.12
C TYR A 44 -1.33 -7.59 5.39
N TYR A 45 -0.94 -7.65 4.12
CA TYR A 45 -0.76 -6.45 3.29
C TYR A 45 -2.05 -5.61 3.24
N LYS A 46 -3.17 -6.26 2.90
CA LYS A 46 -4.48 -5.61 2.76
C LYS A 46 -4.92 -4.97 4.06
N ASN A 47 -4.78 -5.66 5.19
CA ASN A 47 -5.13 -5.11 6.50
C ASN A 47 -4.28 -3.87 6.85
N MET A 48 -2.97 -3.92 6.60
CA MET A 48 -2.06 -2.78 6.83
C MET A 48 -2.42 -1.59 5.92
N TYR A 49 -2.74 -1.87 4.65
CA TYR A 49 -3.16 -0.87 3.68
C TYR A 49 -4.47 -0.20 4.08
N LEU A 50 -5.49 -0.99 4.44
CA LEU A 50 -6.79 -0.47 4.88
C LEU A 50 -6.69 0.32 6.18
N THR A 51 -5.85 -0.13 7.11
CA THR A 51 -5.59 0.60 8.36
C THR A 51 -4.99 1.97 8.06
N GLN A 52 -4.00 2.08 7.18
CA GLN A 52 -3.47 3.38 6.76
C GLN A 52 -4.49 4.22 5.99
N ALA A 53 -5.29 3.60 5.12
CA ALA A 53 -6.35 4.28 4.37
C ALA A 53 -7.45 4.87 5.29
N LYS A 54 -7.78 4.18 6.39
CA LYS A 54 -8.79 4.62 7.36
C LYS A 54 -8.46 5.99 7.96
N TRP A 55 -7.18 6.28 8.24
CA TRP A 55 -6.75 7.60 8.71
C TRP A 55 -7.08 8.72 7.71
N TYR A 56 -7.16 8.44 6.43
CA TYR A 56 -7.55 9.44 5.42
C TYR A 56 -9.08 9.59 5.28
N LEU A 57 -9.84 8.55 5.61
CA LEU A 57 -11.30 8.54 5.52
C LEU A 57 -11.97 9.15 6.77
N GLU A 58 -11.43 8.94 7.96
CA GLU A 58 -12.00 9.51 9.19
C GLU A 58 -11.80 11.03 9.30
N ASN A 59 -10.81 11.60 8.63
CA ASN A 59 -10.63 13.06 8.51
C ASN A 59 -11.55 13.70 7.45
N ASN A 60 -12.46 12.94 6.83
CA ASN A 60 -13.37 13.39 5.76
C ASN A 60 -14.84 13.55 6.20
N THR A 61 -15.15 13.49 7.50
CA THR A 61 -16.47 13.90 8.03
C THR A 61 -16.62 15.40 8.19
N ASP A 62 -15.84 16.19 7.44
CA ASP A 62 -16.16 17.56 7.08
C ASP A 62 -16.07 17.70 5.54
N SER A 63 -17.24 17.61 4.91
CA SER A 63 -17.59 18.23 3.63
C SER A 63 -16.82 17.80 2.36
N SER A 64 -17.38 16.82 1.63
CA SER A 64 -17.63 16.91 0.16
C SER A 64 -16.47 17.10 -0.85
N LYS A 65 -15.17 17.07 -0.50
CA LYS A 65 -14.14 17.68 -1.39
C LYS A 65 -12.87 16.90 -1.78
N TYR A 66 -12.83 15.57 -1.74
CA TYR A 66 -11.61 14.85 -2.23
C TYR A 66 -11.92 13.71 -3.21
N LYS A 67 -12.79 14.00 -4.19
CA LYS A 67 -13.14 13.07 -5.27
C LYS A 67 -12.05 12.87 -6.35
N THR A 68 -10.85 13.43 -6.25
CA THR A 68 -9.94 13.38 -7.42
C THR A 68 -8.47 13.11 -7.18
N GLU A 69 -7.94 13.10 -5.96
CA GLU A 69 -6.48 13.04 -5.80
C GLU A 69 -6.05 12.12 -4.66
N CYS A 70 -6.17 10.81 -4.86
CA CYS A 70 -5.25 9.88 -4.19
C CYS A 70 -4.01 9.71 -5.08
N ASN A 71 -3.34 10.83 -5.38
CA ASN A 71 -1.92 10.83 -5.73
C ASN A 71 -1.15 10.75 -4.42
N ILE A 72 -0.99 9.51 -3.95
CA ILE A 72 -0.11 9.21 -2.83
C ILE A 72 1.31 9.32 -3.37
N PHE A 73 1.89 10.52 -3.29
CA PHE A 73 3.34 10.73 -3.39
C PHE A 73 4.01 10.25 -2.09
#